data_AF-A0A9P6C7Z9-F1
#
_entry.id   AF-A0A9P6C7Z9-F1
#
_cell.length_a   1.000
_cell.length_b   1.000
_cell.length_c   1.000
_cell.angle_alpha   90.00
_cell.angle_beta   90.00
_cell.angle_gamma   90.00
#
_symmetry.space_group_name_H-M   'P 1'
#
loop_
_entity.id
_entity.type
_entity.pdbx_description
1 polymer ?
#
loop_
_entity_poly.entity_id
_entity_poly.type
_entity_poly.pdbx_seq_one_letter_code
_entity_poly.pdbx_strand_id
1 'polypeptide(L)'
;MQKYTELPLPRGSRGHKERSNCACVHCKNMRTSGCINPDKCRKAGLKTLNALSEKWDPRKTDVIDEPQAAIENLDEAATIFNQDFLTRGSITNGLRVFVE
;
A
#
# COMPACT_ATOMS: atom_id res chain seq x y z
N MET A 1 2.99 11.58 8.78
CA MET A 1 2.37 10.31 8.34
C MET A 1 3.48 9.29 8.19
N GLN A 2 3.45 8.21 8.98
CA GLN A 2 4.42 7.12 8.83
C GLN A 2 4.25 6.51 7.43
N LYS A 3 5.34 6.48 6.66
CA LYS A 3 5.35 5.91 5.32
C LYS A 3 5.15 4.41 5.44
N TYR A 4 4.05 3.89 4.90
CA TYR A 4 3.78 2.44 4.84
C TYR A 4 4.86 1.64 4.06
N THR A 5 5.80 2.34 3.41
CA THR A 5 6.98 1.77 2.75
C THR A 5 8.10 1.34 3.71
N GLU A 6 8.05 1.72 4.99
CA GLU A 6 9.11 1.43 5.98
C GLU A 6 8.92 0.12 6.78
N LEU A 7 7.88 -0.66 6.49
CA LEU A 7 7.79 -2.04 6.98
C LEU A 7 7.99 -3.03 5.82
N PRO A 8 9.25 -3.20 5.35
CA PRO A 8 9.57 -4.40 4.62
C PRO A 8 9.35 -5.57 5.58
N LEU A 9 8.33 -6.41 5.34
CA LEU A 9 8.42 -7.79 5.79
C LEU A 9 9.77 -8.29 5.26
N PRO A 10 10.74 -8.63 6.13
CA PRO A 10 12.13 -8.50 5.76
C PRO A 10 12.45 -9.47 4.65
N ARG A 11 12.63 -8.96 3.42
CA ARG A 11 13.48 -9.63 2.46
C ARG A 11 14.89 -9.50 3.02
N GLY A 12 15.33 -10.53 3.74
CA GLY A 12 16.69 -10.58 4.26
C GLY A 12 16.94 -9.81 5.56
N SER A 13 16.04 -9.90 6.56
CA SER A 13 16.54 -9.68 7.94
C SER A 13 17.65 -10.70 8.15
N ARG A 14 18.90 -10.23 8.32
CA ARG A 14 20.08 -11.09 8.51
C ARG A 14 19.72 -12.22 9.49
N GLY A 15 19.60 -13.45 8.99
CA GLY A 15 19.21 -14.63 9.79
C GLY A 15 17.77 -15.13 9.69
N HIS A 16 16.91 -14.64 8.77
CA HIS A 16 15.63 -15.29 8.48
C HIS A 16 15.86 -16.69 7.88
N LYS A 17 15.07 -17.67 8.30
CA LYS A 17 15.05 -19.03 7.75
C LYS A 17 13.60 -19.41 7.42
N GLU A 18 13.40 -20.10 6.31
CA GLU A 18 12.07 -20.50 5.82
C GLU A 18 11.47 -21.69 6.60
N ARG A 19 11.26 -21.49 7.91
CA ARG A 19 10.73 -22.48 8.83
C ARG A 19 9.79 -21.82 9.83
N SER A 20 8.82 -22.57 10.34
CA SER A 20 7.82 -22.09 11.30
C SER A 20 8.44 -21.49 12.57
N ASN A 21 9.56 -22.05 13.01
CA ASN A 21 10.30 -21.66 14.22
C ASN A 21 11.51 -20.74 13.94
N CYS A 22 11.48 -19.93 12.87
CA CYS A 22 12.54 -18.97 12.58
C CYS A 22 12.87 -18.09 13.79
N ALA A 23 14.16 -17.94 14.12
CA ALA A 23 14.64 -17.23 15.31
C ALA A 23 14.85 -15.72 15.10
N CYS A 24 14.56 -15.19 13.91
CA CYS A 24 14.67 -13.75 13.66
C CYS A 24 13.70 -12.95 14.55
N VAL A 25 14.07 -11.70 14.86
CA VAL A 25 13.31 -10.83 15.76
C VAL A 25 11.84 -10.71 15.34
N HIS A 26 11.58 -10.54 14.04
CA HIS A 26 10.22 -10.42 13.52
C HIS A 26 9.38 -11.68 13.71
N CYS A 27 9.93 -12.85 13.37
CA CYS A 27 9.21 -14.12 13.58
C CYS A 27 9.01 -14.41 15.07
N LYS A 28 9.98 -14.05 15.92
CA LYS A 28 9.84 -14.18 17.37
C LYS A 28 8.70 -13.30 17.90
N ASN A 29 8.67 -12.01 17.53
CA ASN A 29 7.65 -11.07 17.96
C ASN A 29 6.24 -11.50 17.51
N MET A 30 6.10 -11.94 16.26
CA MET A 30 4.82 -12.44 15.73
C MET A 30 4.34 -13.69 16.47
N ARG A 31 5.26 -14.61 16.85
CA ARG A 31 4.89 -15.77 17.67
C ARG A 31 4.50 -15.38 19.08
N THR A 32 5.17 -14.40 19.69
CA THR A 32 4.79 -13.85 21.00
C THR A 32 3.39 -13.23 20.97
N SER A 33 2.95 -12.66 19.84
CA SER A 33 1.58 -12.16 19.68
C SER A 33 0.56 -13.25 19.29
N GLY A 34 0.93 -14.54 19.32
CA GLY A 34 0.03 -15.67 19.07
C GLY A 34 0.03 -16.22 17.65
N CYS A 35 0.86 -15.70 16.72
CA CYS A 35 0.95 -16.27 15.37
C CYS A 35 1.65 -17.65 15.41
N ILE A 36 1.04 -18.68 14.82
CA ILE A 36 1.60 -20.05 14.81
C ILE A 36 2.75 -20.18 13.81
N ASN A 37 2.65 -19.52 12.64
CA ASN A 37 3.65 -19.64 11.58
C ASN A 37 3.78 -18.34 10.76
N PRO A 38 4.64 -17.41 11.20
CA PRO A 38 4.85 -16.12 10.54
C PRO A 38 5.37 -16.25 9.09
N ASP A 39 6.17 -17.29 8.78
CA ASP A 39 6.74 -17.47 7.44
C ASP A 39 5.66 -17.83 6.41
N LYS A 40 4.60 -18.56 6.80
CA LYS A 40 3.45 -18.84 5.92
C LYS A 40 2.77 -17.55 5.47
N CYS A 41 2.49 -16.64 6.40
CA CYS A 41 1.88 -15.34 6.09
C CYS A 41 2.79 -14.52 5.16
N ARG A 42 4.10 -14.50 5.43
CA ARG A 42 5.09 -13.83 4.57
C ARG A 42 5.07 -14.40 3.14
N LYS A 43 5.04 -15.73 2.99
CA LYS A 43 4.98 -16.39 1.68
C LYS A 43 3.68 -16.07 0.94
N ALA A 44 2.55 -16.07 1.63
CA ALA A 44 1.26 -15.70 1.05
C ALA A 44 1.27 -14.24 0.58
N GLY A 45 1.71 -13.31 1.42
CA GLY A 45 1.82 -11.89 1.05
C GLY A 45 2.77 -11.66 -0.12
N LEU A 46 3.90 -12.39 -0.17
CA LEU A 46 4.82 -12.32 -1.31
C LEU A 46 4.17 -12.85 -2.59
N LYS A 47 3.40 -13.95 -2.52
CA LYS A 47 2.66 -14.46 -3.67
C LYS A 47 1.66 -13.42 -4.19
N THR A 48 0.92 -12.76 -3.30
CA THR A 48 -0.01 -11.69 -3.67
C THR A 48 0.73 -10.53 -4.35
N LEU A 49 1.81 -10.05 -3.75
CA LEU A 49 2.61 -8.95 -4.32
C LEU A 49 3.18 -9.30 -5.70
N ASN A 50 3.65 -10.54 -5.89
CA ASN A 50 4.19 -11.00 -7.16
C ASN A 50 3.12 -11.23 -8.24
N ALA A 51 1.84 -11.27 -7.88
CA ALA A 51 0.73 -11.36 -8.82
C ALA A 51 0.20 -9.99 -9.26
N LEU A 52 0.65 -8.89 -8.63
CA LEU A 52 0.28 -7.55 -9.03
C LEU A 52 0.94 -7.21 -10.37
N SER A 53 0.20 -6.53 -11.25
CA SER A 53 0.81 -5.92 -12.43
C SER A 53 1.70 -4.75 -11.98
N GLU A 54 2.59 -4.32 -12.88
CA GLU A 54 3.57 -3.26 -12.60
C GLU A 54 2.93 -1.98 -12.05
N LYS A 55 1.84 -1.50 -12.68
CA LYS A 55 1.07 -0.31 -12.26
C LYS A 55 0.47 -0.41 -10.84
N TRP A 56 0.30 -1.62 -10.32
CA TRP A 56 -0.28 -1.83 -8.99
C TRP A 56 0.74 -2.31 -7.97
N ASP A 57 2.01 -2.50 -8.36
CA ASP A 57 3.04 -2.98 -7.46
C ASP A 57 3.57 -1.83 -6.60
N PRO A 58 3.26 -1.76 -5.30
CA PRO A 58 3.69 -0.66 -4.44
C PRO A 58 5.22 -0.61 -4.22
N ARG A 59 5.94 -1.64 -4.68
CA ARG A 59 7.41 -1.68 -4.67
C ARG A 59 8.00 -0.95 -5.86
N LYS A 60 7.22 -0.76 -6.91
CA LYS A 60 7.57 0.04 -8.06
C LYS A 60 7.08 1.45 -7.77
N THR A 61 8.01 2.40 -7.78
CA THR A 61 7.63 3.80 -7.84
C THR A 61 7.09 3.98 -9.25
N ASP A 62 5.77 4.03 -9.41
CA ASP A 62 5.22 4.57 -10.64
C ASP A 62 5.89 5.94 -10.82
N VAL A 63 6.54 6.12 -11.97
CA VAL A 63 6.71 7.47 -12.52
C VAL A 63 5.29 8.01 -12.43
N ILE A 64 5.07 9.00 -11.56
CA ILE A 64 3.78 9.62 -11.35
C ILE A 64 3.21 9.74 -12.75
N ASP A 65 2.02 9.16 -13.00
CA ASP A 65 1.21 9.51 -14.17
C ASP A 65 1.05 11.03 -13.99
N GLU A 66 2.03 11.82 -14.44
CA GLU A 66 1.96 13.27 -14.42
C GLU A 66 0.64 13.49 -15.13
N PRO A 67 -0.34 14.11 -14.46
CA PRO A 67 -1.62 14.33 -15.11
C PRO A 67 -1.25 15.06 -16.38
N GLN A 68 -1.32 14.37 -17.54
CA GLN A 68 -1.12 15.04 -18.81
C GLN A 68 -2.20 16.09 -18.74
N ALA A 69 -1.77 17.34 -18.61
CA ALA A 69 -2.64 18.48 -18.65
C ALA A 69 -3.21 18.46 -20.07
N ALA A 70 -4.26 17.67 -20.28
CA ALA A 70 -5.16 17.79 -21.40
C ALA A 70 -6.01 19.03 -21.14
N ILE A 71 -5.34 20.17 -21.00
CA ILE A 71 -5.90 21.52 -20.99
C ILE A 71 -5.70 22.06 -22.42
N GLU A 72 -5.99 21.25 -23.42
CA GLU A 72 -6.11 21.72 -24.79
C GLU A 72 -7.58 21.51 -25.16
N ASN A 73 -8.32 22.62 -25.23
CA ASN A 73 -9.76 22.75 -25.55
C ASN A 73 -10.76 22.58 -24.40
N LEU A 74 -10.54 23.23 -23.26
CA LEU A 74 -11.63 23.50 -22.31
C LEU A 74 -12.32 24.81 -22.71
N ASP A 75 -13.65 24.81 -22.81
CA ASP A 75 -14.44 26.04 -22.99
C ASP A 75 -14.05 27.07 -21.92
N GLU A 76 -14.08 28.36 -22.24
CA GLU A 76 -13.71 29.45 -21.30
C GLU A 76 -14.54 29.44 -19.99
N ALA A 77 -15.69 28.75 -19.98
CA ALA A 77 -16.55 28.57 -18.81
C ALA A 77 -16.29 27.26 -18.03
N ALA A 78 -15.35 26.42 -18.45
CA ALA A 78 -15.09 25.14 -17.80
C ALA A 78 -14.36 25.35 -16.46
N THR A 79 -14.95 24.84 -15.38
CA THR A 79 -14.27 24.78 -14.08
C THR A 79 -13.37 23.55 -14.06
N ILE A 80 -12.06 23.74 -13.97
CA ILE A 80 -11.10 22.64 -13.85
C ILE A 80 -11.35 21.94 -12.50
N PHE A 81 -11.59 20.64 -12.55
CA PHE A 81 -11.72 19.83 -11.35
C PHE A 81 -10.37 19.77 -10.63
N ASN A 82 -10.31 20.35 -9.43
CA ASN A 82 -9.13 20.24 -8.58
C ASN A 82 -9.11 18.84 -7.93
N GLN A 83 -8.19 18.00 -8.38
CA GLN A 83 -8.01 16.64 -7.87
C GLN A 83 -7.34 16.59 -6.49
N ASP A 84 -6.73 17.69 -6.03
CA ASP A 84 -6.09 17.82 -4.71
C ASP A 84 -7.11 18.14 -3.60
N PHE A 85 -8.26 17.45 -3.60
CA PHE A 85 -9.21 17.59 -2.51
C PHE A 85 -8.75 16.79 -1.29
N LEU A 86 -8.11 17.49 -0.35
CA LEU A 86 -7.78 16.92 0.95
C LEU A 86 -8.99 17.07 1.87
N THR A 87 -9.73 15.98 2.09
CA THR A 87 -10.70 15.95 3.19
C THR A 87 -9.92 15.95 4.52
N ARG A 88 -10.18 16.97 5.35
CA ARG A 88 -9.62 17.05 6.70
C ARG A 88 -10.63 16.46 7.68
N GLY A 89 -10.21 15.49 8.49
CA GLY A 89 -11.04 14.85 9.51
C GLY A 89 -11.20 13.33 9.31
N SER A 90 -12.19 12.74 9.98
CA SER A 90 -12.52 11.31 9.84
C SER A 90 -13.01 11.00 8.42
N ILE A 91 -12.74 9.80 7.91
CA ILE A 91 -13.19 9.32 6.59
C ILE A 91 -14.71 9.42 6.41
N THR A 92 -15.45 9.34 7.53
CA THR A 92 -16.91 9.56 7.58
C THR A 92 -17.33 10.95 7.11
N ASN A 93 -16.46 11.96 7.20
CA ASN A 93 -16.75 13.33 6.76
C ASN A 93 -16.58 13.51 5.24
N GLY A 94 -15.86 12.60 4.57
CA GLY A 94 -15.58 12.67 3.14
C GLY A 94 -16.51 11.80 2.27
N LEU A 95 -17.25 10.87 2.87
CA LEU A 95 -18.15 9.97 2.15
C LEU A 95 -19.58 10.53 2.17
N ARG A 96 -20.07 10.97 1.01
CA ARG A 96 -21.49 11.26 0.80
C ARG A 96 -22.12 10.07 0.07
N VAL A 97 -23.06 9.39 0.72
CA VAL A 97 -23.88 8.36 0.10
C VAL A 97 -25.21 9.00 -0.25
N PHE A 98 -25.54 9.04 -1.53
CA PHE A 98 -26.86 9.44 -2.00
C PHE A 98 -27.67 8.18 -2.24
N VAL A 99 -28.79 8.06 -1.54
CA VAL A 99 -29.80 7.01 -1.77
C VAL A 99 -31.04 7.67 -2.37
N GLU A 100 -31.73 6.92 -3.23
CA GLU A 100 -33.05 7.28 -3.80
C GLU A 100 -34.18 6.91 -2.84
#